data_AF-A0A3E0QT97-F1
#
_entry.id   AF-A0A3E0QT97-F1
#
_cell.length_a   1.000
_cell.length_b   1.000
_cell.length_c   1.000
_cell.angle_alpha   90.00
_cell.angle_beta   90.00
_cell.angle_gamma   90.00
#
_symmetry.space_group_name_H-M   'P 1'
#
loop_
_entity.id
_entity.type
_entity.pdbx_description
1 polymer ?
#
loop_
_entity_poly.entity_id
_entity_poly.type
_entity_poly.pdbx_seq_one_letter_code
_entity_poly.pdbx_strand_id
1 'polypeptide(L)'
;MKNTENDFINENYGLAISLARKFYSHGLNYDFEDILQVALMSMLKAHRKHDPSRSVFSTFATFCIRNDLIKFVKKQNKNRDIALSDLLGSFTTYDETAIDEVLPDNLDVEEQAIFYYKRSNYKDMEIRDILDMSKKDYKAKVRSFYNKLRAVNE
;
A
#
# COMPACT_ATOMS: atom_id res chain seq x y z
N MET A 1 -12.97 -28.75 -19.73
CA MET A 1 -12.44 -27.38 -19.56
C MET A 1 -11.51 -27.39 -18.37
N LYS A 2 -10.20 -27.25 -18.56
CA LYS A 2 -9.30 -26.93 -17.45
C LYS A 2 -9.71 -25.56 -16.93
N ASN A 3 -10.02 -25.47 -15.63
CA ASN A 3 -10.42 -24.21 -15.01
C ASN A 3 -9.15 -23.36 -14.92
N THR A 4 -8.90 -22.53 -15.94
CA THR A 4 -7.69 -21.71 -16.10
C THR A 4 -7.38 -20.87 -14.87
N GLU A 5 -8.41 -20.41 -14.15
CA GLU A 5 -8.25 -19.69 -12.89
C GLU A 5 -7.77 -20.58 -11.74
N ASN A 6 -8.25 -21.83 -11.64
CA ASN A 6 -7.80 -22.76 -10.59
C ASN A 6 -6.34 -23.16 -10.84
N ASP A 7 -5.97 -23.44 -12.09
CA ASP A 7 -4.59 -23.77 -12.45
C ASP A 7 -3.65 -22.62 -12.10
N PHE A 8 -4.03 -21.38 -12.42
CA PHE A 8 -3.27 -20.19 -12.05
C PHE A 8 -3.11 -20.02 -10.53
N ILE A 9 -4.18 -20.19 -9.77
CA ILE A 9 -4.13 -20.10 -8.30
C ILE A 9 -3.21 -21.18 -7.72
N ASN A 10 -3.27 -22.40 -8.25
CA ASN A 10 -2.42 -23.50 -7.80
C ASN A 10 -0.94 -23.23 -8.06
N GLU A 11 -0.60 -22.70 -9.24
CA GLU A 11 0.79 -22.33 -9.60
C GLU A 11 1.33 -21.20 -8.71
N ASN A 12 0.46 -20.30 -8.24
CA ASN A 12 0.83 -19.14 -7.42
C ASN A 12 0.51 -19.32 -5.92
N TYR A 13 0.10 -20.52 -5.51
CA TYR A 13 -0.39 -20.81 -4.16
C TYR A 13 0.65 -20.50 -3.07
N GLY A 14 1.93 -20.71 -3.37
CA GLY A 14 3.04 -20.38 -2.46
C GLY A 14 3.07 -18.91 -2.07
N LEU A 15 2.72 -17.99 -2.97
CA LEU A 15 2.64 -16.56 -2.65
C LEU A 15 1.51 -16.29 -1.64
N ALA A 16 0.33 -16.87 -1.86
CA ALA A 16 -0.80 -16.73 -0.94
C ALA A 16 -0.47 -17.27 0.45
N ILE A 17 0.12 -18.47 0.54
CA ILE A 17 0.59 -19.04 1.82
C ILE A 17 1.60 -18.13 2.49
N SER A 18 2.60 -17.63 1.76
CA SER A 18 3.67 -16.83 2.36
C SER A 18 3.12 -15.55 3.00
N LEU A 19 2.18 -14.88 2.33
CA LEU A 19 1.53 -13.66 2.81
C LEU A 19 0.56 -13.95 3.95
N ALA A 20 -0.22 -15.04 3.87
CA ALA A 20 -1.09 -15.48 4.95
C ALA A 20 -0.30 -15.85 6.21
N ARG A 21 0.85 -16.52 6.07
CA ARG A 21 1.73 -16.86 7.21
C ARG A 21 2.30 -15.63 7.86
N LYS A 22 2.81 -14.68 7.08
CA LYS A 22 3.24 -13.37 7.60
C LYS A 22 2.11 -12.72 8.39
N PHE A 23 0.86 -12.80 7.92
CA PHE A 23 -0.29 -12.24 8.62
C PHE A 23 -0.62 -12.98 9.92
N TYR A 24 -0.61 -14.32 9.88
CA TYR A 24 -0.93 -15.19 11.02
C TYR A 24 0.09 -15.11 12.17
N SER A 25 1.38 -15.00 11.85
CA SER A 25 2.46 -14.94 12.84
C SER A 25 2.38 -13.75 13.81
N HIS A 26 1.45 -12.81 13.60
CA HIS A 26 1.24 -11.62 14.46
C HIS A 26 0.28 -11.87 15.63
N GLY A 27 0.12 -13.13 16.06
CA GLY A 27 -0.67 -13.47 17.26
C GLY A 27 -2.17 -13.23 17.08
N LEU A 28 -2.67 -13.31 15.84
CA LEU A 28 -4.10 -13.21 15.57
C LEU A 28 -4.80 -14.49 16.03
N ASN A 29 -5.88 -14.37 16.80
CA ASN A 29 -6.74 -15.49 17.20
C ASN A 29 -7.69 -15.95 16.06
N TYR A 30 -7.23 -15.91 14.81
CA TYR A 30 -8.00 -16.35 13.64
C TYR A 30 -7.37 -17.61 13.08
N ASP A 31 -8.20 -18.55 12.62
CA ASP A 31 -7.70 -19.77 12.02
C ASP A 31 -6.88 -19.44 10.76
N PHE A 32 -5.73 -20.10 10.61
CA PHE A 32 -4.86 -19.90 9.45
C PHE A 32 -5.60 -20.19 8.13
N GLU A 33 -6.53 -21.14 8.14
CA GLU A 33 -7.35 -21.48 6.98
C GLU A 33 -8.22 -20.30 6.51
N ASP A 34 -8.85 -19.57 7.44
CA ASP A 34 -9.65 -18.38 7.11
C ASP A 34 -8.79 -17.28 6.47
N ILE A 35 -7.61 -17.03 7.04
CA ILE A 35 -6.65 -16.06 6.52
C ILE A 35 -6.21 -16.47 5.11
N LEU A 36 -5.89 -17.74 4.90
CA LEU A 36 -5.49 -18.27 3.61
C LEU A 36 -6.62 -18.16 2.57
N GLN A 37 -7.86 -18.46 2.95
CA GLN A 37 -9.02 -18.29 2.06
C GLN A 37 -9.20 -16.83 1.62
N VAL A 38 -9.02 -15.86 2.53
CA VAL A 38 -9.05 -14.42 2.17
C VAL A 38 -7.93 -14.08 1.18
N ALA A 39 -6.72 -14.60 1.40
CA ALA A 39 -5.59 -14.38 0.50
C ALA A 39 -5.85 -14.96 -0.91
N LEU A 40 -6.37 -16.19 -1.01
CA LEU A 40 -6.69 -16.83 -2.28
C LEU A 40 -7.80 -16.10 -3.03
N MET A 41 -8.87 -15.68 -2.34
CA MET A 41 -9.94 -14.87 -2.95
C MET A 41 -9.43 -13.53 -3.46
N SER A 42 -8.52 -12.89 -2.72
CA SER A 42 -7.88 -11.65 -3.17
C SER A 42 -6.96 -11.87 -4.36
N MET A 43 -6.22 -12.98 -4.40
CA MET A 43 -5.37 -13.34 -5.54
C MET A 43 -6.20 -13.53 -6.81
N LEU A 44 -7.34 -14.21 -6.72
CA LEU A 44 -8.26 -14.38 -7.85
C LEU A 44 -8.78 -13.03 -8.36
N LYS A 45 -9.15 -12.12 -7.44
CA LYS A 45 -9.52 -10.73 -7.78
C LYS A 45 -8.38 -9.97 -8.44
N ALA A 46 -7.14 -10.18 -8.00
CA ALA A 46 -5.95 -9.56 -8.57
C ALA A 46 -5.67 -10.09 -9.98
N HIS A 47 -5.77 -11.41 -10.19
CA HIS A 47 -5.57 -12.06 -11.49
C HIS A 47 -6.46 -11.43 -12.57
N ARG A 48 -7.74 -11.23 -12.26
CA ARG A 48 -8.73 -10.65 -13.18
C ARG A 48 -8.50 -9.16 -13.50
N LYS A 49 -7.73 -8.44 -12.69
CA LYS A 49 -7.55 -6.97 -12.79
C LYS A 49 -6.11 -6.55 -13.11
N HIS A 50 -5.19 -7.49 -13.12
CA HIS A 50 -3.78 -7.18 -13.27
C HIS A 50 -3.49 -6.66 -14.69
N ASP A 51 -2.74 -5.56 -14.74
CA ASP A 51 -2.24 -4.96 -15.98
C ASP A 51 -0.71 -5.18 -16.03
N PRO A 52 -0.22 -6.10 -16.88
CA PRO A 52 1.21 -6.39 -17.00
C PRO A 52 2.07 -5.19 -17.43
N SER A 53 1.46 -4.14 -18.02
CA SER A 53 2.20 -2.92 -18.39
C SER A 53 2.58 -2.05 -17.19
N ARG A 54 1.94 -2.26 -16.03
CA ARG A 54 2.12 -1.44 -14.82
C ARG A 54 2.99 -2.09 -13.77
N SER A 55 2.99 -3.42 -13.69
CA SER A 55 3.75 -4.17 -12.68
C SER A 55 3.84 -5.66 -13.03
N VAL A 56 4.74 -6.37 -12.35
CA VAL A 56 4.69 -7.83 -12.30
C VAL A 56 3.55 -8.31 -11.38
N PHE A 57 2.94 -9.45 -11.69
CA PHE A 57 1.75 -9.95 -11.00
C PHE A 57 1.93 -10.09 -9.48
N SER A 58 3.07 -10.65 -9.04
CA SER A 58 3.36 -10.87 -7.62
C SER A 58 3.32 -9.59 -6.81
N THR A 59 3.80 -8.48 -7.38
CA THR A 59 3.77 -7.15 -6.75
C THR A 59 2.34 -6.70 -6.55
N PHE A 60 1.54 -6.68 -7.63
CA PHE A 60 0.14 -6.26 -7.57
C PHE A 60 -0.70 -7.16 -6.64
N ALA A 61 -0.54 -8.48 -6.76
CA ALA A 61 -1.23 -9.45 -5.92
C ALA A 61 -0.89 -9.28 -4.44
N THR A 62 0.38 -9.01 -4.10
CA THR A 62 0.81 -8.74 -2.73
C THR A 62 0.07 -7.54 -2.14
N PHE A 63 -0.04 -6.44 -2.89
CA PHE A 63 -0.81 -5.26 -2.46
C PHE A 63 -2.30 -5.59 -2.24
N CYS A 64 -2.92 -6.31 -3.18
CA CYS A 64 -4.33 -6.70 -3.04
C CYS A 64 -4.57 -7.59 -1.82
N ILE A 65 -3.76 -8.65 -1.67
CA ILE A 65 -3.86 -9.63 -0.58
C ILE A 65 -3.69 -8.94 0.77
N ARG A 66 -2.65 -8.11 0.92
CA ARG A 66 -2.42 -7.32 2.13
C ARG A 66 -3.65 -6.49 2.49
N ASN A 67 -4.21 -5.76 1.53
CA ASN A 67 -5.35 -4.89 1.77
C ASN A 67 -6.60 -5.66 2.20
N ASP A 68 -6.88 -6.79 1.57
CA ASP A 68 -8.05 -7.60 1.91
C ASP A 68 -7.88 -8.34 3.25
N LEU A 69 -6.67 -8.77 3.61
CA LEU A 69 -6.37 -9.30 4.94
C LEU A 69 -6.55 -8.25 6.05
N ILE A 70 -6.07 -7.02 5.83
CA ILE A 70 -6.31 -5.89 6.75
C ILE A 70 -7.82 -5.62 6.92
N LYS A 71 -8.59 -5.64 5.83
CA LYS A 71 -10.05 -5.47 5.90
C LYS A 71 -10.73 -6.60 6.68
N PHE A 72 -10.28 -7.84 6.48
CA PHE A 72 -10.79 -9.01 7.21
C PHE A 72 -10.65 -8.79 8.72
N VAL A 73 -9.45 -8.43 9.18
CA VAL A 73 -9.21 -8.15 10.62
C VAL A 73 -10.02 -6.96 11.10
N LYS A 74 -10.06 -5.84 10.37
CA LYS A 74 -10.88 -4.68 10.74
C LYS A 74 -12.37 -5.02 10.90
N LYS A 75 -12.89 -5.91 10.05
CA LYS A 75 -14.29 -6.34 10.11
C LYS A 75 -14.57 -7.18 11.35
N GLN A 76 -13.65 -8.07 11.70
CA GLN A 76 -13.75 -8.94 12.88
C GLN A 76 -13.47 -8.19 14.20
N ASN A 77 -12.59 -7.18 14.16
CA ASN A 77 -12.23 -6.32 15.30
C ASN A 77 -13.25 -5.22 15.61
N LYS A 78 -14.42 -5.17 14.95
CA LYS A 78 -15.47 -4.19 15.31
C LYS A 78 -15.89 -4.25 16.80
N ASN A 79 -15.54 -5.34 17.50
CA ASN A 79 -15.82 -5.56 18.92
C ASN A 79 -14.56 -5.84 19.78
N ARG A 80 -13.32 -5.61 19.30
CA ARG A 80 -12.08 -5.89 20.06
C ARG A 80 -11.01 -4.82 19.84
N ASP A 81 -10.43 -4.31 20.94
CA ASP A 81 -9.35 -3.32 20.98
C ASP A 81 -7.98 -3.90 20.58
N ILE A 82 -7.86 -4.49 19.39
CA ILE A 82 -6.56 -4.94 18.87
C ILE A 82 -5.89 -3.78 18.14
N ALA A 83 -4.68 -3.42 18.56
CA ALA A 83 -3.87 -2.37 17.96
C ALA A 83 -3.48 -2.76 16.51
N LEU A 84 -4.14 -2.15 15.54
CA LEU A 84 -3.89 -2.36 14.11
C LEU A 84 -2.46 -1.96 13.68
N SER A 85 -1.78 -1.13 14.47
CA SER A 85 -0.39 -0.68 14.25
C SER A 85 0.58 -1.85 14.11
N ASP A 86 0.45 -2.85 14.97
CA ASP A 86 1.40 -3.95 15.09
C ASP A 86 1.28 -4.91 13.90
N LEU A 87 0.07 -5.01 13.35
CA LEU A 87 -0.21 -5.75 12.13
C LEU A 87 0.28 -5.02 10.87
N LEU A 88 0.32 -3.68 10.89
CA LEU A 88 0.68 -2.89 9.71
C LEU A 88 2.20 -2.79 9.51
N GLY A 89 2.97 -2.73 10.60
CA GLY A 89 4.43 -2.56 10.60
C GLY A 89 5.22 -3.74 10.04
N SER A 90 4.62 -4.93 9.91
CA SER A 90 5.32 -6.12 9.40
C SER A 90 5.07 -6.44 7.93
N PHE A 91 4.01 -5.87 7.35
CA PHE A 91 3.77 -5.97 5.92
C PHE A 91 4.51 -4.90 5.13
N THR A 92 4.97 -3.84 5.80
CA THR A 92 5.79 -2.80 5.19
C THR A 92 7.14 -3.38 4.86
N THR A 93 7.38 -3.63 3.57
CA THR A 93 8.73 -3.68 3.00
C THR A 93 9.25 -2.26 2.79
N TYR A 94 8.91 -1.34 3.72
CA TYR A 94 9.52 -0.02 3.69
C TYR A 94 10.99 -0.28 3.95
N ASP A 95 11.79 -0.02 2.92
CA ASP A 95 13.20 0.21 3.14
C ASP A 95 13.30 1.37 4.13
N GLU A 96 14.08 1.18 5.18
CA GLU A 96 14.31 2.20 6.20
C GLU A 96 15.16 3.35 5.66
N THR A 97 15.57 3.30 4.38
CA THR A 97 16.10 4.45 3.66
C THR A 97 15.24 5.66 3.98
N ALA A 98 15.87 6.68 4.55
CA ALA A 98 15.17 7.86 4.94
C ALA A 98 14.49 8.39 3.67
N ILE A 99 13.18 8.63 3.71
CA ILE A 99 12.44 9.17 2.56
C ILE A 99 13.10 10.45 2.03
N ASP A 100 13.86 11.13 2.89
CA ASP A 100 14.65 12.31 2.58
C ASP A 100 15.84 12.02 1.63
N GLU A 101 16.38 10.80 1.59
CA GLU A 101 17.46 10.36 0.68
C GLU A 101 16.98 10.13 -0.76
N VAL A 102 15.67 9.94 -0.97
CA VAL A 102 15.06 9.75 -2.29
C VAL A 102 14.35 11.02 -2.80
N LEU A 103 14.50 12.15 -2.09
CA LEU A 103 13.97 13.44 -2.53
C LEU A 103 14.81 13.99 -3.68
N PRO A 104 14.18 14.65 -4.67
CA PRO A 104 14.91 15.36 -5.72
C PRO A 104 15.69 16.55 -5.14
N ASP A 105 16.95 16.71 -5.54
CA ASP A 105 17.77 17.87 -5.15
C ASP A 105 17.21 19.21 -5.67
N ASN A 106 16.36 19.16 -6.71
CA ASN A 106 15.84 20.32 -7.42
C ASN A 106 14.42 20.74 -6.97
N LEU A 107 14.00 20.37 -5.76
CA LEU A 107 12.76 20.86 -5.16
C LEU A 107 12.91 22.32 -4.72
N ASP A 108 11.93 23.15 -5.06
CA ASP A 108 11.84 24.50 -4.51
C ASP A 108 11.31 24.50 -3.07
N VAL A 109 11.41 25.66 -2.39
CA VAL A 109 11.05 25.79 -0.96
C VAL A 109 9.60 25.40 -0.69
N GLU A 110 8.67 25.71 -1.61
CA GLU A 110 7.26 25.39 -1.45
C GLU A 110 7.01 23.89 -1.62
N GLU A 111 7.67 23.25 -2.59
CA GLU A 111 7.60 21.81 -2.80
C GLU A 111 8.17 21.03 -1.61
N GLN A 112 9.30 21.49 -1.05
CA GLN A 112 9.87 20.93 0.17
C GLN A 112 8.90 21.07 1.35
N ALA A 113 8.30 22.25 1.54
CA ALA A 113 7.31 22.46 2.59
C ALA A 113 6.09 21.55 2.43
N ILE A 114 5.58 21.39 1.21
CA ILE A 114 4.48 20.45 0.90
C ILE A 114 4.84 19.03 1.31
N PHE A 115 6.07 18.57 1.01
CA PHE A 115 6.52 17.24 1.43
C PHE A 115 6.51 17.10 2.96
N TYR A 116 7.15 18.02 3.69
CA TYR A 116 7.23 17.95 5.14
C TYR A 116 5.87 17.98 5.81
N TYR A 117 4.97 18.89 5.41
CA TYR A 117 3.64 18.96 6.00
C TYR A 117 2.79 17.73 5.67
N LYS A 118 2.88 17.18 4.45
CA LYS A 118 2.22 15.92 4.12
C LYS A 118 2.76 14.76 4.93
N ARG A 119 4.08 14.70 5.14
CA ARG A 119 4.74 13.68 5.97
C ARG A 119 4.33 13.79 7.44
N SER A 120 4.10 15.00 7.93
CA SER A 120 3.50 15.27 9.25
C SER A 120 1.97 15.15 9.29
N ASN A 121 1.34 14.61 8.24
CA ASN A 121 -0.09 14.30 8.17
C ASN A 121 -1.04 15.52 8.20
N TYR A 122 -0.59 16.68 7.72
CA TYR A 122 -1.47 17.84 7.51
C TYR A 122 -2.37 17.64 6.29
N LYS A 123 -3.59 18.17 6.35
CA LYS A 123 -4.55 18.15 5.25
C LYS A 123 -4.19 19.19 4.20
N ASP A 124 -4.53 18.91 2.95
CA ASP A 124 -4.31 19.84 1.82
C ASP A 124 -4.86 21.25 2.06
N MET A 125 -5.94 21.39 2.83
CA MET A 125 -6.48 22.70 3.19
C MET A 125 -5.56 23.46 4.15
N GLU A 126 -5.07 22.79 5.19
CA GLU A 126 -4.18 23.37 6.20
C GLU A 126 -2.85 23.79 5.57
N ILE A 127 -2.29 22.94 4.71
CA ILE A 127 -1.03 23.24 4.00
C ILE A 127 -1.18 24.48 3.11
N ARG A 128 -2.31 24.57 2.40
CA ARG A 128 -2.60 25.72 1.55
C ARG A 128 -2.71 27.02 2.32
N ASP A 129 -3.38 26.97 3.47
CA ASP A 129 -3.55 28.13 4.32
C ASP A 129 -2.20 28.58 4.93
N ILE A 130 -1.34 27.62 5.30
CA ILE A 130 0.02 27.89 5.80
C ILE A 130 0.91 28.51 4.71
N LEU A 131 0.82 28.01 3.48
CA LEU A 131 1.62 28.49 2.35
C LEU A 131 1.02 29.72 1.64
N ASP A 132 -0.14 30.21 2.12
CA ASP A 132 -0.91 31.29 1.49
C ASP A 132 -1.18 31.05 -0.01
N MET A 133 -1.60 29.82 -0.35
CA MET A 133 -1.78 29.38 -1.74
C MET A 133 -3.24 29.17 -2.13
N SER A 134 -3.58 29.64 -3.33
CA SER A 134 -4.85 29.27 -3.97
C SER A 134 -4.92 27.75 -4.21
N LYS A 135 -6.14 27.21 -4.29
CA LYS A 135 -6.37 25.79 -4.60
C LYS A 135 -5.75 25.36 -5.93
N LYS A 136 -5.71 26.28 -6.90
CA LYS A 136 -5.17 26.03 -8.23
C LYS A 136 -3.66 25.90 -8.16
N ASP A 137 -3.01 26.83 -7.47
CA ASP A 137 -1.54 26.91 -7.42
C ASP A 137 -0.95 25.78 -6.57
N TYR A 138 -1.57 25.48 -5.44
CA TYR A 138 -1.20 24.31 -4.62
C TYR A 138 -1.27 23.01 -5.41
N LYS A 139 -2.34 22.79 -6.18
CA LYS A 139 -2.45 21.60 -7.03
C LYS A 139 -1.39 21.55 -8.12
N ALA A 140 -1.01 22.71 -8.68
CA ALA A 140 0.06 22.79 -9.66
C ALA A 140 1.41 22.42 -9.02
N LYS A 141 1.69 22.92 -7.80
CA LYS A 141 2.91 22.61 -7.05
C LYS A 141 2.98 21.14 -6.62
N VAL A 142 1.90 20.59 -6.08
CA VAL A 142 1.83 19.15 -5.76
C VAL A 142 2.11 18.29 -7.01
N ARG A 143 1.57 18.68 -8.18
CA ARG A 143 1.84 17.97 -9.44
C ARG A 143 3.31 18.10 -9.86
N SER A 144 3.89 19.29 -9.76
CA SER A 144 5.31 19.53 -10.04
C SER A 144 6.21 18.66 -9.17
N PHE A 145 5.96 18.67 -7.85
CA PHE A 145 6.64 17.82 -6.87
C PHE A 145 6.60 16.33 -7.25
N TYR A 146 5.41 15.77 -7.52
CA TYR A 146 5.31 14.36 -7.90
C TYR A 146 5.99 14.03 -9.23
N ASN A 147 6.00 14.96 -10.19
CA ASN A 147 6.71 14.76 -11.45
C ASN A 147 8.24 14.71 -11.24
N LYS A 148 8.78 15.59 -10.38
CA LYS A 148 10.21 15.59 -10.03
C LYS A 148 10.61 14.33 -9.29
N LEU A 149 9.80 13.90 -8.31
CA LEU A 149 9.99 12.62 -7.61
C LEU A 149 10.05 11.44 -8.57
N ARG A 150 9.16 11.42 -9.58
CA ARG A 150 9.12 10.35 -10.55
C ARG A 150 10.36 10.32 -11.44
N ALA A 151 10.85 11.48 -11.87
CA ALA A 151 12.02 11.58 -12.74
C ALA A 151 13.32 11.10 -12.08
N VAL A 152 13.44 11.18 -10.76
CA VAL A 152 14.62 10.72 -10.00
C VAL A 152 14.55 9.22 -9.69
N ASN A 153 13.36 8.62 -9.73
CA ASN A 153 13.11 7.22 -9.35
C ASN A 153 12.75 6.30 -10.55
N GLU A 154 12.88 6.79 -11.80
CA GLU A 154 12.84 5.98 -13.04
C GLU A 154 14.26 5.58 -13.47
#